data_AF-A0A537M769-F1
#
_entry.id   AF-A0A537M769-F1
#
_cell.length_a   1.000
_cell.length_b   1.000
_cell.length_c   1.000
_cell.angle_alpha   90.00
_cell.angle_beta   90.00
_cell.angle_gamma   90.00
#
_symmetry.space_group_name_H-M   'P 1'
#
loop_
_entity.id
_entity.type
_entity.pdbx_description
1 polymer ?
#
loop_
_entity_poly.entity_id
_entity_poly.type
_entity_poly.pdbx_seq_one_letter_code
_entity_poly.pdbx_strand_id
1 'polypeptide(L)' 'MAITRAARIDLGGVEYLVNDRDGEVHYYDINALSNFVTDAVRIVGFDPYAALVDYLVARSRLRQPVPSIA' A
#
# COMPACT_ATOMS: atom_id res chain seq x y z
N MET A 1 -10.53 -2.20 3.49
CA MET A 1 -11.52 -2.61 2.46
C MET A 1 -12.18 -3.93 2.90
N ALA A 2 -13.37 -4.30 2.41
CA ALA A 2 -14.05 -5.55 2.83
C ALA A 2 -13.33 -6.82 2.34
N ILE A 3 -12.89 -6.84 1.08
CA ILE A 3 -12.20 -7.98 0.49
C ILE A 3 -10.88 -8.27 1.20
N THR A 4 -10.04 -7.25 1.43
CA THR A 4 -8.75 -7.43 2.12
C THR A 4 -8.92 -7.97 3.54
N ARG A 5 -9.95 -7.54 4.27
CA ARG A 5 -10.28 -8.09 5.61
C ARG A 5 -10.71 -9.55 5.54
N ALA A 6 -11.60 -9.91 4.61
CA ALA A 6 -12.05 -11.30 4.44
C ALA A 6 -10.89 -12.22 4.04
N ALA A 7 -9.97 -11.73 3.20
CA ALA A 7 -8.79 -12.45 2.74
C ALA A 7 -7.61 -12.42 3.74
N ARG A 8 -7.74 -11.71 4.87
CA ARG A 8 -6.66 -11.50 5.86
C ARG A 8 -5.37 -10.92 5.25
N ILE A 9 -5.55 -10.00 4.30
CA ILE A 9 -4.47 -9.25 3.67
C ILE A 9 -4.25 -7.97 4.48
N ASP A 10 -3.13 -7.92 5.21
CA ASP A 10 -2.73 -6.73 5.98
C ASP A 10 -2.05 -5.66 5.09
N LEU A 11 -1.35 -6.11 4.03
CA LEU A 11 -0.65 -5.29 3.04
C LEU A 11 -0.81 -5.93 1.65
N GLY A 12 -1.07 -5.11 0.63
CA GLY A 12 -1.16 -5.56 -0.75
C GLY A 12 -1.46 -4.40 -1.70
N GLY A 13 -1.44 -4.68 -2.99
CA GLY A 13 -1.87 -3.78 -4.05
C GLY A 13 -3.35 -3.97 -4.39
N VAL A 14 -3.98 -2.89 -4.84
CA VAL A 14 -5.31 -2.91 -5.47
C VAL A 14 -5.16 -2.20 -6.80
N GLU A 15 -5.65 -2.84 -7.86
CA GLU A 15 -5.62 -2.29 -9.20
C GLU A 15 -7.04 -2.13 -9.71
N TYR A 16 -7.33 -0.93 -10.19
CA TYR A 16 -8.65 -0.55 -10.67
C TYR A 16 -8.53 0.42 -11.83
N LEU A 17 -9.60 0.48 -12.62
CA LEU A 17 -9.77 1.44 -13.70
C LEU A 17 -10.93 2.36 -13.34
N VAL A 18 -10.83 3.63 -13.72
CA VAL A 18 -11.96 4.56 -13.69
C VAL A 18 -12.45 4.70 -15.12
N ASN A 19 -13.71 4.37 -15.35
CA ASN A 19 -14.30 4.49 -16.68
C ASN A 19 -14.59 5.97 -16.98
N ASP A 20 -14.00 6.50 -18.04
CA ASP A 20 -14.13 7.91 -18.42
C ASP A 20 -15.57 8.30 -18.83
N ARG A 21 -16.42 7.33 -19.18
CA ARG A 21 -17.78 7.58 -19.66
C ARG A 21 -18.76 7.90 -18.54
N ASP A 22 -18.60 7.26 -17.38
CA ASP A 22 -19.53 7.31 -16.25
C ASP A 22 -18.84 7.63 -14.92
N GLY A 23 -17.51 7.61 -14.87
CA GLY A 23 -16.71 7.83 -13.66
C GLY A 23 -16.66 6.62 -12.73
N GLU A 24 -17.21 5.46 -13.12
CA GLU A 24 -17.31 4.30 -12.26
C GLU A 24 -15.98 3.58 -12.06
N VAL A 25 -15.77 3.04 -10.86
CA VAL A 25 -14.54 2.34 -10.46
C VAL A 25 -14.69 0.83 -10.69
N HIS A 26 -13.82 0.26 -11.52
CA HIS A 26 -13.80 -1.15 -11.83
C HIS A 26 -12.52 -1.80 -11.27
N TYR A 27 -12.66 -2.55 -10.19
CA TYR A 27 -11.55 -3.31 -9.57
C TYR A 27 -11.24 -4.56 -10.39
N TYR A 28 -9.97 -4.78 -10.76
CA TYR A 28 -9.58 -5.93 -11.56
C TYR A 28 -8.51 -6.81 -10.91
N ASP A 29 -7.70 -6.30 -9.97
CA ASP A 29 -6.79 -7.13 -9.17
C ASP A 29 -6.69 -6.66 -7.71
N ILE A 30 -6.54 -7.62 -6.80
CA ILE A 30 -6.26 -7.43 -5.38
C ILE A 30 -5.19 -8.45 -4.99
N ASN A 31 -3.97 -7.98 -4.76
CA ASN A 31 -2.79 -8.85 -4.69
C ASN A 31 -1.95 -8.58 -3.44
N ALA A 32 -1.71 -9.62 -2.64
CA ALA A 32 -0.90 -9.54 -1.42
C ALA A 32 0.61 -9.37 -1.65
N LEU A 33 1.10 -9.71 -2.85
CA LEU A 33 2.52 -9.71 -3.24
C LEU A 33 2.76 -8.81 -4.46
N SER A 34 2.00 -7.73 -4.60
CA SER A 34 2.22 -6.76 -5.68
C SER A 34 3.51 -5.96 -5.46
N ASN A 35 4.10 -5.53 -6.56
CA ASN A 35 5.24 -4.61 -6.52
C ASN A 35 4.76 -3.20 -6.16
N PHE A 36 5.64 -2.40 -5.55
CA PHE A 36 5.40 -0.96 -5.48
C PHE A 36 5.60 -0.31 -6.83
N VAL A 37 4.81 0.73 -7.09
CA VAL A 37 4.95 1.53 -8.29
C VAL A 37 6.27 2.31 -8.25
N THR A 38 6.93 2.41 -9.39
CA THR A 38 8.10 3.29 -9.54
C THR A 38 7.70 4.75 -9.35
N ASP A 39 8.60 5.58 -8.81
CA ASP A 39 8.35 7.02 -8.60
C ASP A 39 7.06 7.31 -7.79
N ALA A 40 6.87 6.51 -6.73
CA ALA A 40 5.63 6.47 -5.96
C ALA A 40 5.22 7.84 -5.37
N VAL A 41 6.18 8.64 -4.90
CA VAL A 41 5.87 9.97 -4.35
C VAL A 41 5.18 10.85 -5.40
N ARG A 42 5.62 10.81 -6.66
CA ARG A 42 4.97 11.55 -7.75
C ARG A 42 3.64 10.91 -8.16
N ILE A 43 3.57 9.59 -8.23
CA ILE A 43 2.40 8.88 -8.79
C ILE A 43 1.24 8.78 -7.78
N VAL A 44 1.53 8.41 -6.53
CA VAL A 44 0.51 8.17 -5.49
C VAL A 44 0.56 9.20 -4.36
N GLY A 45 1.55 10.10 -4.33
CA GLY A 45 1.60 11.22 -3.39
C GLY A 45 2.28 10.95 -2.05
N PHE A 46 2.86 9.75 -1.86
CA PHE A 46 3.58 9.38 -0.63
C PHE A 46 4.66 8.32 -0.91
N ASP A 47 5.55 8.10 0.07
CA ASP A 47 6.55 7.03 0.02
C ASP A 47 5.99 5.72 0.63
N PRO A 48 5.65 4.71 -0.19
CA PRO A 48 5.11 3.45 0.31
C PRO A 48 6.17 2.59 1.03
N TYR A 49 7.46 2.82 0.78
CA TYR A 49 8.53 2.10 1.47
C TYR A 49 8.63 2.58 2.91
N ALA A 50 8.60 3.90 3.15
CA ALA A 50 8.56 4.46 4.50
C ALA A 50 7.35 3.96 5.29
N ALA A 51 6.15 4.00 4.69
CA ALA A 51 4.93 3.49 5.32
C ALA A 51 5.01 1.98 5.64
N LEU A 52 5.64 1.19 4.77
CA LEU A 52 5.88 -0.23 5.02
C LEU A 52 6.82 -0.45 6.21
N VAL A 53 7.92 0.31 6.29
CA VAL A 53 8.85 0.22 7.43
C VAL A 53 8.14 0.54 8.74
N ASP A 54 7.37 1.63 8.78
CA ASP A 54 6.60 2.02 9.98
C ASP A 54 5.63 0.92 10.41
N TYR A 55 4.92 0.32 9.44
CA TYR A 55 4.02 -0.81 9.69
C TYR A 55 4.75 -2.02 10.30
N LEU A 56 5.91 -2.40 9.74
CA LEU A 56 6.70 -3.53 10.23
C LEU A 56 7.27 -3.28 11.62
N VAL A 57 7.72 -2.06 11.91
CA VAL A 57 8.20 -1.65 13.24
C VAL A 57 7.06 -1.76 14.26
N ALA A 58 5.88 -1.23 13.96
CA ALA A 58 4.73 -1.34 14.83
C ALA A 58 4.32 -2.80 15.08
N ARG A 59 4.37 -3.65 14.04
CA ARG A 59 3.99 -5.07 14.13
C ARG A 59 5.02 -5.93 14.87
N SER A 60 6.30 -5.61 14.73
CA SER A 60 7.41 -6.41 15.26
C SER A 60 7.62 -6.26 16.78
N ARG A 61 6.92 -5.32 17.44
CA ARG A 61 7.17 -4.92 18.84
C ARG A 61 8.62 -4.48 19.09
N LEU A 62 9.39 -4.19 18.03
CA LEU A 62 10.70 -3.59 18.15
C LEU A 62 10.50 -2.18 18.73
N ARG A 63 11.31 -1.81 19.74
CA ARG A 63 11.39 -0.40 20.18
C ARG A 63 11.77 0.46 18.97
N GLN A 64 11.28 1.70 18.95
CA GLN A 64 11.37 2.64 17.82
C GLN A 64 12.70 2.57 17.05
N PRO A 65 12.68 2.76 15.72
CA PRO A 65 13.90 2.73 14.91
C PRO A 65 14.87 3.78 15.46
N VAL A 66 16.13 3.40 15.60
CA VAL A 66 17.20 4.35 15.91
C VAL A 66 17.16 5.45 14.83
N PRO A 67 17.17 6.75 15.20
CA PRO A 67 17.09 7.82 14.22
C PRO A 67 18.19 7.65 13.18
N SER A 68 17.83 7.76 11.90
CA SER A 68 18.83 7.84 10.84
C SER A 68 19.68 9.09 11.10
N ILE A 69 20.99 8.88 11.17
CA ILE A 69 22.00 9.94 11.30
C ILE A 69 21.82 10.87 10.09
N ALA A 70 21.57 12.15 10.40
CA ALA A 70 21.44 13.23 9.42
C ALA A 70 22.70 13.43 8.58
#